data_AF-A0A7Y7NAQ0-F1
#
_entry.id   AF-A0A7Y7NAQ0-F1
#
_cell.length_a   1.000
_cell.length_b   1.000
_cell.length_c   1.000
_cell.angle_alpha   90.00
_cell.angle_beta   90.00
_cell.angle_gamma   90.00
#
_symmetry.space_group_name_H-M   'P 1'
#
loop_
_entity.id
_entity.type
_entity.pdbx_description
1 polymer ?
#
loop_
_entity_poly.entity_id
_entity_poly.type
_entity_poly.pdbx_seq_one_letter_code
_entity_poly.pdbx_strand_id
1 'polypeptide(L)'
;MKKTESMILFWGDEDVFSNFHPSPFAVDGKIFHCSEQYFMYCKAGYFNDAATADKIMAETEPINCKKLGRQIKNYDESAWDNVRESFMFAACYNKFLQNAELKKQLLDTQNRLLVEASPFDKIWGIGLAEDNADAENTAKWLGRNLLGKVLMEVREKLAIEH
;
A
#
# COMPACT_ATOMS: atom_id res chain seq x y z
N MET A 1 -12.71 -7.98 3.32
CA MET A 1 -13.01 -6.74 4.09
C MET A 1 -14.18 -6.87 5.06
N LYS A 2 -13.88 -6.68 6.35
CA LYS A 2 -14.85 -6.50 7.46
C LYS A 2 -15.04 -5.02 7.79
N LYS A 3 -16.28 -4.56 7.89
CA LYS A 3 -16.63 -3.17 8.24
C LYS A 3 -17.30 -3.13 9.62
N THR A 4 -16.86 -2.21 10.46
CA THR A 4 -17.45 -1.90 11.75
C THR A 4 -17.83 -0.42 11.80
N GLU A 5 -18.39 0.04 12.92
CA GLU A 5 -18.72 1.46 13.10
C GLU A 5 -17.47 2.36 13.04
N SER A 6 -16.34 1.89 13.56
CA SER A 6 -15.11 2.67 13.70
C SER A 6 -13.96 2.21 12.81
N MET A 7 -14.02 1.00 12.25
CA MET A 7 -12.91 0.41 11.48
C MET A 7 -13.37 -0.22 10.16
N ILE A 8 -12.45 -0.26 9.22
CA ILE A 8 -12.53 -1.09 8.02
C ILE A 8 -11.27 -1.93 7.98
N LEU A 9 -11.43 -3.23 8.19
CA LEU A 9 -10.37 -4.22 8.12
C LEU A 9 -10.37 -4.81 6.72
N PHE A 10 -9.23 -4.76 6.03
CA PHE A 10 -9.09 -5.22 4.66
C PHE A 10 -7.83 -6.05 4.50
N TRP A 11 -7.87 -7.03 3.60
CA TRP A 11 -6.74 -7.88 3.24
C TRP A 11 -7.05 -8.65 1.96
N GLY A 12 -6.04 -8.84 1.11
CA GLY A 12 -6.19 -9.49 -0.20
C GLY A 12 -6.33 -8.50 -1.34
N ASP A 13 -6.15 -8.98 -2.57
CA ASP A 13 -6.19 -8.18 -3.81
C ASP A 13 -7.60 -7.79 -4.25
N GLU A 14 -8.64 -8.48 -3.79
CA GLU A 14 -10.04 -8.09 -3.99
C GLU A 14 -10.40 -6.76 -3.28
N ASP A 15 -9.71 -6.44 -2.19
CA ASP A 15 -9.97 -5.22 -1.43
C ASP A 15 -9.26 -4.01 -2.04
N VAL A 16 -10.02 -3.00 -2.46
CA VAL A 16 -9.50 -1.80 -3.15
C VAL A 16 -8.42 -1.03 -2.37
N PHE A 17 -8.36 -1.20 -1.05
CA PHE A 17 -7.37 -0.58 -0.17
C PHE A 17 -6.02 -1.28 -0.19
N SER A 18 -5.98 -2.54 -0.64
CA SER A 18 -4.76 -3.31 -0.78
C SER A 18 -3.85 -2.75 -1.87
N ASN A 19 -2.54 -2.79 -1.63
CA ASN A 19 -1.54 -2.44 -2.65
C ASN A 19 -1.48 -3.43 -3.81
N PHE A 20 -2.04 -4.63 -3.61
CA PHE A 20 -2.07 -5.71 -4.60
C PHE A 20 -3.30 -5.60 -5.51
N HIS A 21 -4.29 -4.79 -5.15
CA HIS A 21 -5.48 -4.60 -5.98
C HIS A 21 -5.09 -3.99 -7.34
N PRO A 22 -5.45 -4.62 -8.47
CA PRO A 22 -5.21 -4.09 -9.81
C PRO A 22 -5.87 -2.72 -9.97
N SER A 23 -5.03 -1.70 -10.14
CA SER A 23 -5.47 -0.30 -10.18
C SER A 23 -4.48 0.52 -10.98
N PRO A 24 -4.57 0.51 -12.32
CA PRO A 24 -3.58 1.16 -13.16
C PRO A 24 -3.49 2.67 -12.93
N PHE A 25 -2.28 3.21 -12.93
CA PHE A 25 -2.04 4.65 -12.88
C PHE A 25 -0.70 5.00 -13.55
N ALA A 26 -0.52 6.26 -13.95
CA ALA A 26 0.67 6.73 -14.63
C ALA A 26 1.47 7.75 -13.79
N VAL A 27 2.80 7.60 -13.76
CA VAL A 27 3.73 8.59 -13.15
C VAL A 27 4.94 8.73 -14.07
N ASP A 28 5.32 9.96 -14.41
CA ASP A 28 6.47 10.26 -15.27
C ASP A 28 6.52 9.44 -16.57
N GLY A 29 5.37 9.32 -17.23
CA GLY A 29 5.19 8.59 -18.49
C GLY A 29 5.25 7.07 -18.36
N LYS A 30 5.35 6.51 -17.15
CA LYS A 30 5.31 5.06 -16.89
C LYS A 30 3.96 4.67 -16.34
N ILE A 31 3.43 3.55 -16.83
CA ILE A 31 2.18 2.96 -16.33
C ILE A 31 2.52 1.86 -15.34
N PHE A 32 1.88 1.90 -14.18
CA PHE A 32 1.97 0.89 -13.14
C PHE A 32 0.62 0.19 -13.02
N HIS A 33 0.62 -1.12 -12.81
CA HIS A 33 -0.59 -1.94 -12.70
C HIS A 33 -1.22 -1.92 -11.30
N CYS A 34 -0.42 -1.63 -10.27
CA CYS A 34 -0.86 -1.52 -8.89
C CYS A 34 0.15 -0.72 -8.05
N SER A 35 -0.23 -0.36 -6.82
CA SER A 35 0.66 0.36 -5.89
C SER A 35 1.93 -0.42 -5.56
N GLU A 36 1.86 -1.76 -5.43
CA GLU A 36 3.03 -2.59 -5.10
C GLU A 36 4.11 -2.51 -6.19
N GLN A 37 3.73 -2.52 -7.47
CA GLN A 37 4.69 -2.40 -8.57
C GLN A 37 5.43 -1.07 -8.50
N TYR A 38 4.70 0.04 -8.35
CA TYR A 38 5.29 1.36 -8.19
C TYR A 38 6.23 1.42 -6.98
N PHE A 39 5.77 0.89 -5.84
CA PHE A 39 6.53 0.93 -4.60
C PHE A 39 7.85 0.16 -4.71
N MET A 40 7.84 -1.03 -5.32
CA MET A 40 9.06 -1.80 -5.57
C MET A 40 9.97 -1.15 -6.64
N TYR A 41 9.39 -0.52 -7.67
CA TYR A 41 10.15 0.24 -8.66
C TYR A 41 10.91 1.41 -8.03
N CYS A 42 10.22 2.22 -7.21
CA CYS A 42 10.85 3.31 -6.47
C CYS A 42 11.92 2.82 -5.51
N LYS A 43 11.68 1.69 -4.83
CA LYS A 43 12.69 1.05 -3.97
C LYS A 43 13.95 0.69 -4.77
N ALA A 44 13.81 0.09 -5.95
CA ALA A 44 14.95 -0.26 -6.79
C ALA A 44 15.71 0.99 -7.26
N GLY A 45 14.99 2.05 -7.63
CA GLY A 45 15.58 3.36 -7.96
C GLY A 45 16.35 3.97 -6.80
N TYR A 46 15.80 3.94 -5.58
CA TYR A 46 16.44 4.49 -4.38
C TYR A 46 17.79 3.81 -4.06
N PHE A 47 17.90 2.50 -4.31
CA PHE A 47 19.13 1.73 -4.11
C PHE A 47 20.00 1.60 -5.38
N ASN A 48 19.70 2.37 -6.43
CA ASN A 48 20.43 2.39 -7.70
C ASN A 48 20.52 1.02 -8.40
N ASP A 49 19.49 0.17 -8.25
CA ASP A 49 19.42 -1.15 -8.91
C ASP A 49 18.52 -1.11 -10.15
N ALA A 50 19.02 -0.45 -11.21
CA ALA A 50 18.30 -0.28 -12.47
C ALA A 50 17.87 -1.63 -13.10
N ALA A 51 18.71 -2.66 -12.99
CA ALA A 51 18.40 -3.98 -13.54
C ALA A 51 17.18 -4.63 -12.86
N THR A 52 16.99 -4.42 -11.55
CA THR A 52 15.79 -4.89 -10.85
C THR A 52 14.60 -3.98 -11.14
N ALA A 53 14.81 -2.67 -11.28
CA ALA A 53 13.76 -1.73 -11.67
C ALA A 53 13.14 -2.08 -13.05
N ASP A 54 13.98 -2.43 -14.03
CA ASP A 54 13.52 -2.85 -15.37
C ASP A 54 12.69 -4.14 -15.31
N LYS A 55 13.10 -5.11 -14.49
CA LYS A 55 12.33 -6.35 -14.26
C LYS A 55 10.98 -6.07 -13.61
N ILE A 56 10.92 -5.15 -12.66
CA ILE A 56 9.68 -4.76 -11.99
C ILE A 56 8.73 -4.06 -12.97
N MET A 57 9.25 -3.20 -13.85
CA MET A 57 8.45 -2.54 -14.89
C MET A 57 7.89 -3.52 -15.92
N ALA A 58 8.58 -4.63 -16.18
CA ALA A 58 8.12 -5.67 -17.09
C ALA A 58 7.15 -6.70 -16.44
N GLU A 59 6.92 -6.62 -15.13
CA GLU A 59 6.07 -7.55 -14.38
C GLU A 59 4.69 -6.93 -14.11
N THR A 60 3.63 -7.73 -14.20
CA THR A 60 2.25 -7.29 -13.94
C THR A 60 1.73 -7.81 -12.61
N GLU A 61 2.27 -8.93 -12.12
CA GLU A 61 1.81 -9.60 -10.91
C GLU A 61 2.41 -8.95 -9.65
N PRO A 62 1.59 -8.38 -8.74
CA PRO A 62 2.07 -7.69 -7.54
C PRO A 62 2.97 -8.57 -6.67
N ILE A 63 2.63 -9.85 -6.56
CA ILE A 63 3.40 -10.81 -5.76
C ILE A 63 4.82 -11.02 -6.31
N ASN A 64 4.99 -10.98 -7.64
CA ASN A 64 6.30 -11.11 -8.27
C ASN A 64 7.09 -9.80 -8.18
N CYS A 65 6.43 -8.64 -8.28
CA CYS A 65 7.05 -7.35 -7.99
C CYS A 65 7.64 -7.32 -6.58
N LYS A 66 6.87 -7.80 -5.58
CA LYS A 66 7.33 -7.93 -4.19
C LYS A 66 8.53 -8.87 -4.05
N LYS A 67 8.53 -10.00 -4.77
CA LYS A 67 9.68 -10.93 -4.80
C LYS A 67 10.92 -10.29 -5.42
N LEU A 68 10.78 -9.50 -6.50
CA LEU A 68 11.88 -8.77 -7.12
C LEU A 68 12.41 -7.69 -6.18
N GLY A 69 11.54 -6.97 -5.47
CA GLY A 69 11.96 -5.96 -4.51
C GLY A 69 12.67 -6.49 -3.25
N ARG A 70 12.60 -7.80 -3.00
CA ARG A 70 13.44 -8.49 -1.99
C ARG A 70 14.85 -8.82 -2.51
N GLN A 71 15.08 -8.75 -3.82
CA GLN A 71 16.35 -9.04 -4.48
C GLN A 71 17.14 -7.78 -4.85
N ILE A 72 16.61 -6.59 -4.49
CA ILE A 72 17.26 -5.30 -4.75
C ILE A 72 18.66 -5.30 -4.12
N LYS A 73 19.66 -5.00 -4.95
CA LYS A 73 21.05 -4.88 -4.52
C LYS A 73 21.25 -3.65 -3.65
N ASN A 74 22.28 -3.69 -2.79
CA ASN A 74 22.66 -2.59 -1.89
C ASN A 74 21.53 -2.13 -0.95
N TYR A 75 20.59 -3.02 -0.65
CA TYR A 75 19.47 -2.72 0.22
C TYR A 75 19.96 -2.39 1.64
N ASP A 76 19.51 -1.24 2.15
CA ASP A 76 19.70 -0.82 3.53
C ASP A 76 18.32 -0.57 4.17
N GLU A 77 17.98 -1.38 5.18
CA GLU A 77 16.68 -1.31 5.86
C GLU A 77 16.48 0.05 6.54
N SER A 78 17.51 0.61 7.17
CA SER A 78 17.42 1.86 7.93
C SER A 78 17.21 3.05 6.99
N ALA A 79 17.96 3.10 5.89
CA ALA A 79 17.77 4.08 4.84
C ALA A 79 16.37 3.97 4.23
N TRP A 80 15.86 2.75 4.03
CA TRP A 80 14.51 2.53 3.50
C TRP A 80 13.41 2.89 4.50
N ASP A 81 13.61 2.62 5.79
CA ASP A 81 12.67 3.00 6.87
C ASP A 81 12.36 4.49 6.85
N ASN A 82 13.35 5.33 6.55
CA ASN A 82 13.20 6.79 6.51
C ASN A 82 12.36 7.31 5.34
N VAL A 83 12.19 6.52 4.26
CA VAL A 83 11.58 7.01 3.01
C VAL A 83 10.39 6.17 2.51
N ARG A 84 10.20 4.95 3.05
CA ARG A 84 9.18 4.00 2.53
C ARG A 84 7.76 4.52 2.63
N GLU A 85 7.44 5.25 3.70
CA GLU A 85 6.09 5.80 3.90
C GLU A 85 5.78 6.85 2.83
N SER A 86 6.73 7.72 2.49
CA SER A 86 6.59 8.72 1.42
C SER A 86 6.41 8.07 0.03
N PHE A 87 7.16 7.00 -0.27
CA PHE A 87 6.97 6.27 -1.52
C PHE A 87 5.63 5.54 -1.58
N MET A 88 5.18 4.94 -0.47
CA MET A 88 3.87 4.31 -0.39
C MET A 88 2.73 5.32 -0.50
N PHE A 89 2.90 6.50 0.12
CA PHE A 89 1.97 7.62 -0.03
C PHE A 89 1.86 8.02 -1.49
N ALA A 90 2.98 8.22 -2.19
CA ALA A 90 2.94 8.56 -3.62
C ALA A 90 2.25 7.48 -4.46
N ALA A 91 2.47 6.19 -4.15
CA ALA A 91 1.81 5.07 -4.82
C ALA A 91 0.28 5.11 -4.63
N CYS A 92 -0.16 5.16 -3.37
CA CYS A 92 -1.57 5.20 -3.01
C CYS A 92 -2.24 6.47 -3.54
N TYR A 93 -1.57 7.62 -3.41
CA TYR A 93 -2.07 8.89 -3.89
C TYR A 93 -2.35 8.84 -5.40
N ASN A 94 -1.38 8.41 -6.22
CA ASN A 94 -1.59 8.31 -7.66
C ASN A 94 -2.66 7.27 -8.03
N LYS A 95 -2.67 6.12 -7.35
CA LYS A 95 -3.74 5.12 -7.49
C LYS A 95 -5.12 5.74 -7.30
N PHE A 96 -5.36 6.38 -6.16
CA PHE A 96 -6.68 6.92 -5.82
C PHE A 96 -6.99 8.21 -6.58
N LEU A 97 -6.01 9.05 -6.91
CA LEU A 97 -6.22 10.26 -7.70
C LEU A 97 -6.70 9.94 -9.12
N GLN A 98 -6.10 8.94 -9.76
CA GLN A 98 -6.33 8.63 -11.17
C GLN A 98 -7.48 7.63 -11.40
N ASN A 99 -7.96 6.97 -10.34
CA ASN A 99 -9.07 6.01 -10.41
C ASN A 99 -10.29 6.56 -9.65
N ALA A 100 -11.20 7.25 -10.35
CA ALA A 100 -12.30 7.99 -9.73
C ALA A 100 -13.23 7.13 -8.84
N GLU A 101 -13.53 5.89 -9.25
CA GLU A 101 -14.35 5.00 -8.43
C GLU A 101 -13.62 4.54 -7.16
N LEU A 102 -12.32 4.26 -7.25
CA LEU A 102 -11.51 3.94 -6.08
C LEU A 102 -11.38 5.15 -5.16
N LYS A 103 -11.20 6.36 -5.71
CA LYS A 103 -11.21 7.64 -4.97
C LYS A 103 -12.48 7.74 -4.13
N LYS A 104 -13.63 7.52 -4.77
CA LYS A 104 -14.93 7.57 -4.12
C LYS A 104 -15.01 6.56 -2.98
N GLN A 105 -14.61 5.29 -3.22
CA GLN A 105 -14.60 4.28 -2.17
C GLN A 105 -13.71 4.63 -0.98
N LEU A 106 -12.55 5.27 -1.22
CA LEU A 106 -11.68 5.77 -0.16
C LEU A 106 -12.30 6.93 0.63
N LEU A 107 -12.91 7.90 -0.04
CA LEU A 107 -13.59 9.02 0.62
C LEU A 107 -14.82 8.56 1.42
N ASP A 108 -15.56 7.57 0.91
CA ASP A 108 -16.73 6.97 1.57
C ASP A 108 -16.35 6.23 2.87
N THR A 109 -15.06 5.98 3.12
CA THR A 109 -14.60 5.45 4.42
C THR A 109 -14.80 6.47 5.56
N GLN A 110 -14.94 7.75 5.24
CA GLN A 110 -15.16 8.86 6.17
C GLN A 110 -14.08 8.88 7.27
N ASN A 111 -14.48 8.82 8.54
CA ASN A 111 -13.56 8.89 9.68
C ASN A 111 -13.15 7.51 10.21
N ARG A 112 -13.51 6.43 9.51
CA ARG A 112 -13.17 5.06 9.94
C ARG A 112 -11.67 4.84 9.82
N LEU A 113 -11.13 4.10 10.79
CA LEU A 113 -9.76 3.62 10.77
C LEU A 113 -9.61 2.55 9.70
N LEU A 114 -8.66 2.73 8.78
CA LEU A 114 -8.32 1.71 7.79
C LEU A 114 -7.26 0.78 8.36
N VAL A 115 -7.50 -0.52 8.28
CA VAL A 115 -6.69 -1.55 8.95
C VAL A 115 -6.32 -2.65 7.95
N GLU A 116 -5.04 -2.70 7.58
CA GLU A 116 -4.50 -3.80 6.77
C GLU A 116 -4.38 -5.05 7.66
N ALA A 117 -5.38 -5.92 7.58
CA ALA A 117 -5.55 -7.13 8.38
C ALA A 117 -4.77 -8.32 7.80
N SER A 118 -3.52 -8.06 7.41
CA SER A 118 -2.58 -9.09 6.97
C SER A 118 -2.02 -9.85 8.19
N PRO A 119 -2.21 -11.17 8.29
CA PRO A 119 -1.64 -11.97 9.39
C PRO A 119 -0.12 -12.14 9.26
N PHE A 120 0.45 -11.85 8.08
CA PHE A 120 1.87 -12.11 7.78
C PHE A 120 2.73 -10.85 7.76
N ASP A 121 2.13 -9.65 7.68
CA ASP A 121 2.84 -8.38 7.59
C ASP A 121 2.69 -7.57 8.88
N LYS A 122 3.81 -7.37 9.58
CA LYS A 122 3.86 -6.60 10.84
C LYS A 122 4.31 -5.16 10.64
N ILE A 123 4.67 -4.76 9.42
CA ILE A 123 5.08 -3.40 9.10
C ILE A 123 3.88 -2.68 8.49
N TRP A 124 3.39 -3.16 7.36
CA TRP A 124 2.28 -2.53 6.65
C TRP A 124 0.93 -2.92 7.23
N GLY A 125 0.82 -4.13 7.78
CA GLY A 125 -0.38 -4.65 8.43
C GLY A 125 -0.31 -4.72 9.96
N ILE A 126 -1.37 -5.28 10.55
CA ILE A 126 -1.50 -5.48 12.01
C ILE A 126 -0.99 -6.83 12.52
N GLY A 127 -0.57 -7.73 11.61
CA GLY A 127 -0.14 -9.07 11.98
C GLY A 127 -1.26 -9.99 12.49
N LEU A 128 -2.52 -9.66 12.20
CA LEU A 128 -3.72 -10.43 12.55
C LEU A 128 -4.68 -10.43 11.35
N ALA A 129 -5.39 -11.53 11.13
CA ALA A 129 -6.43 -11.65 10.09
C ALA A 129 -7.69 -10.86 10.47
N GLU A 130 -8.53 -10.52 9.49
CA GLU A 130 -9.75 -9.71 9.70
C GLU A 130 -10.80 -10.36 10.62
N ASP A 131 -10.79 -11.69 10.72
CA ASP A 131 -11.68 -12.50 11.55
C ASP A 131 -11.10 -12.81 12.95
N ASN A 132 -9.86 -12.39 13.23
CA ASN A 132 -9.25 -12.58 14.54
C ASN A 132 -9.98 -11.75 15.60
N ALA A 133 -10.27 -12.35 16.76
CA ALA A 133 -10.98 -11.70 17.86
C ALA A 133 -10.29 -10.42 18.38
N ASP A 134 -8.96 -10.33 18.21
CA ASP A 134 -8.16 -9.19 18.66
C ASP A 134 -7.92 -8.15 17.55
N ALA A 135 -8.41 -8.37 16.32
CA ALA A 135 -8.15 -7.49 15.18
C ALA A 135 -8.73 -6.07 15.35
N GLU A 136 -9.80 -5.92 16.13
CA GLU A 136 -10.39 -4.62 16.46
C GLU A 136 -9.76 -3.96 17.70
N ASN A 137 -8.89 -4.68 18.42
CA ASN A 137 -8.21 -4.16 19.59
C ASN A 137 -6.80 -3.68 19.24
N THR A 138 -6.67 -2.37 19.01
CA THR A 138 -5.40 -1.73 18.62
C THR A 138 -4.25 -1.99 19.59
N ALA A 139 -4.53 -2.20 20.88
CA ALA A 139 -3.50 -2.51 21.88
C ALA A 139 -2.94 -3.95 21.77
N LYS A 140 -3.63 -4.83 21.03
CA LYS A 140 -3.21 -6.22 20.80
C LYS A 140 -2.61 -6.47 19.42
N TRP A 141 -2.53 -5.44 18.58
CA TRP A 141 -1.91 -5.57 17.27
C TRP A 141 -0.44 -5.95 17.38
N LEU A 142 -0.02 -6.85 16.50
CA LEU A 142 1.36 -7.34 16.42
C LEU A 142 2.17 -6.58 15.36
N GLY A 143 1.54 -5.63 14.67
CA GLY A 143 2.10 -4.85 13.58
C GLY A 143 1.73 -3.38 13.64
N ARG A 144 2.36 -2.58 12.75
CA ARG A 144 2.32 -1.11 12.80
C ARG A 144 1.18 -0.48 12.00
N ASN A 145 0.47 -1.25 11.17
CA ASN A 145 -0.58 -0.79 10.26
C ASN A 145 -0.18 0.45 9.44
N LEU A 146 1.06 0.49 8.91
CA LEU A 146 1.52 1.66 8.17
C LEU A 146 0.69 1.91 6.91
N LEU A 147 0.14 0.87 6.27
CA LEU A 147 -0.67 1.06 5.06
C LEU A 147 -1.98 1.77 5.39
N GLY A 148 -2.65 1.33 6.45
CA GLY A 148 -3.85 1.99 6.95
C GLY A 148 -3.62 3.48 7.23
N LYS A 149 -2.50 3.83 7.87
CA LYS A 149 -2.11 5.22 8.14
C LYS A 149 -1.93 6.03 6.86
N VAL A 150 -1.15 5.50 5.90
CA VAL A 150 -0.91 6.15 4.61
C VAL A 150 -2.22 6.37 3.84
N LEU A 151 -3.12 5.38 3.82
CA LEU A 151 -4.41 5.50 3.13
C LEU A 151 -5.28 6.61 3.73
N MET A 152 -5.28 6.75 5.05
CA MET A 152 -6.01 7.83 5.72
C MET A 152 -5.41 9.20 5.42
N GLU A 153 -4.09 9.32 5.35
CA GLU A 153 -3.41 10.55 4.91
C GLU A 153 -3.76 10.90 3.45
N VAL A 154 -3.75 9.91 2.55
CA VAL A 154 -4.18 10.08 1.16
C VAL A 154 -5.65 10.51 1.07
N ARG A 155 -6.53 9.92 1.90
CA ARG A 155 -7.94 10.30 1.99
C ARG A 155 -8.09 11.78 2.38
N GLU A 156 -7.37 12.22 3.41
CA GLU A 156 -7.39 13.62 3.86
C GLU A 156 -6.91 14.56 2.76
N LYS A 157 -5.80 14.23 2.10
CA LYS A 157 -5.26 15.02 0.99
C LYS A 157 -6.25 15.14 -0.18
N LEU A 158 -6.84 14.03 -0.59
CA LEU A 158 -7.78 13.96 -1.71
C LEU A 158 -9.14 14.62 -1.42
N ALA A 159 -9.52 14.76 -0.15
CA ALA A 159 -10.74 15.46 0.25
C ALA A 159 -10.63 16.98 0.13
N ILE A 160 -9.41 17.53 0.17
CA ILE A 160 -9.13 18.97 0.07
C ILE A 160 -9.00 19.42 -1.39
N GLU A 161 -8.53 18.54 -2.28
CA GLU A 161 -8.33 18.83 -3.70
C GLU A 161 -9.62 18.57 -4.50
N HIS A 162 -10.32 19.66 -4.84
CA HIS A 162 -11.53 19.70 -5.67
C HIS A 162 -11.24 19.50 -7.15
#